data_AF-A0A832J195-F1
#
_entry.id   AF-A0A832J195-F1
#
_cell.length_a   1.000
_cell.length_b   1.000
_cell.length_c   1.000
_cell.angle_alpha   90.00
_cell.angle_beta   90.00
_cell.angle_gamma   90.00
#
_symmetry.space_group_name_H-M   'P 1'
#
loop_
_entity.id
_entity.type
_entity.pdbx_description
1 polymer ?
#
loop_
_entity_poly.entity_id
_entity_poly.type
_entity_poly.pdbx_seq_one_letter_code
_entity_poly.pdbx_strand_id
1 'polypeptide(L)'
;GSTGQHPGTDSPGAAKYEAMVNGAFEATSPFSPEAYDAAALIMLAMQAAGSSNSADFKGKVMEVANAPGEQIFPGELAKALKILADGGDIDYVGATAVELIGPGESAGNYREIVVKDGKITTVKYR
;
A
#
# COMPACT_ATOMS: atom_id res chain seq x y z
N GLY A 1 19.16 24.22 -3.54
CA GLY A 1 18.35 23.26 -2.77
C GLY A 1 18.76 21.87 -3.17
N SER A 2 18.80 20.92 -2.25
CA SER A 2 19.01 19.51 -2.57
C SER A 2 17.69 18.89 -3.01
N THR A 3 17.72 18.12 -4.09
CA THR A 3 16.59 17.30 -4.58
C THR A 3 16.73 15.89 -4.02
N GLY A 4 15.63 15.30 -3.55
CA GLY A 4 15.55 13.91 -3.09
C GLY A 4 14.49 13.15 -3.87
N GLN A 5 14.63 11.83 -3.98
CA GLN A 5 13.55 10.96 -4.44
C GLN A 5 12.87 10.38 -3.20
N HIS A 6 11.56 10.55 -3.11
CA HIS A 6 10.75 10.03 -2.01
C HIS A 6 9.74 9.06 -2.61
N PRO A 7 9.62 7.83 -2.08
CA PRO A 7 8.51 6.96 -2.43
C PRO A 7 7.19 7.69 -2.13
N GLY A 8 6.25 7.70 -3.08
CA GLY A 8 4.98 8.39 -2.85
C GLY A 8 4.18 8.54 -4.14
N THR A 9 2.87 8.41 -4.02
CA THR A 9 1.94 8.40 -5.15
C THR A 9 0.84 9.44 -4.96
N ASP A 10 0.23 9.91 -6.06
CA ASP A 10 -0.96 10.76 -6.03
C ASP A 10 -2.24 9.92 -5.90
N SER A 11 -2.12 8.75 -5.27
CA SER A 11 -3.17 7.75 -5.25
C SER A 11 -4.31 8.21 -4.33
N PRO A 12 -5.57 7.83 -4.64
CA PRO A 12 -6.67 7.97 -3.69
C PRO A 12 -6.37 7.32 -2.33
N GLY A 13 -5.51 6.30 -2.33
CA GLY A 13 -5.04 5.62 -1.13
C GLY A 13 -4.18 6.49 -0.22
N ALA A 14 -3.30 7.32 -0.77
CA ALA A 14 -2.45 8.22 0.01
C ALA A 14 -3.27 9.22 0.83
N ALA A 15 -4.31 9.81 0.22
CA ALA A 15 -5.22 10.72 0.92
C ALA A 15 -6.05 10.01 2.00
N LYS A 16 -6.54 8.80 1.72
CA LYS A 16 -7.26 7.96 2.71
C LYS A 16 -6.35 7.58 3.88
N TYR A 17 -5.08 7.26 3.61
CA TYR A 17 -4.09 6.96 4.63
C TYR A 17 -3.83 8.17 5.53
N GLU A 18 -3.58 9.35 4.95
CA GLU A 18 -3.36 10.59 5.71
C GLU A 18 -4.55 10.91 6.62
N ALA A 19 -5.79 10.78 6.10
CA ALA A 19 -7.01 10.96 6.87
C ALA A 19 -7.14 9.93 8.02
N MET A 20 -6.74 8.68 7.79
CA MET A 20 -6.76 7.61 8.80
C MET A 20 -5.72 7.84 9.90
N VAL A 21 -4.52 8.33 9.56
CA VAL A 21 -3.47 8.65 10.55
C VAL A 21 -3.92 9.78 11.47
N ASN A 22 -4.68 10.75 10.96
CA ASN A 22 -5.33 11.81 11.74
C ASN A 22 -4.38 12.52 12.74
N GLY A 23 -3.14 12.77 12.33
CA GLY A 23 -2.12 13.45 13.15
C GLY A 23 -1.51 12.61 14.28
N ALA A 24 -1.78 11.30 14.36
CA ALA A 24 -1.14 10.43 15.35
C ALA A 24 0.37 10.30 15.15
N PHE A 25 0.84 10.39 13.90
CA PHE A 25 2.25 10.46 13.51
C PHE A 25 2.38 11.16 12.15
N GLU A 26 3.62 11.37 11.69
CA GLU A 26 3.90 11.97 10.38
C GLU A 26 3.59 10.97 9.25
N ALA A 27 2.35 11.05 8.72
CA ALA A 27 1.85 10.17 7.67
C ALA A 27 2.64 10.24 6.35
N THR A 28 3.34 11.36 6.13
CA THR A 28 4.19 11.59 4.94
C THR A 28 5.62 11.09 5.09
N SER A 29 5.97 10.47 6.22
CA SER A 29 7.28 9.88 6.41
C SER A 29 7.54 8.79 5.34
N PRO A 30 8.74 8.73 4.74
CA PRO A 30 9.06 7.93 3.54
C PRO A 30 8.90 6.42 3.62
N PHE A 31 8.55 5.89 4.79
CA PHE A 31 8.37 4.46 5.00
C PHE A 31 7.05 4.11 5.68
N SER A 32 6.27 5.12 6.09
CA SER A 32 5.04 4.90 6.83
C SER A 32 3.92 4.29 5.98
N PRO A 33 3.60 4.83 4.77
CA PRO A 33 2.60 4.22 3.91
C PRO A 33 3.07 2.87 3.35
N GLU A 34 4.36 2.69 3.08
CA GLU A 34 4.95 1.43 2.62
C GLU A 34 4.87 0.33 3.70
N ALA A 35 5.16 0.68 4.96
CA ALA A 35 5.05 -0.26 6.07
C ALA A 35 3.59 -0.66 6.33
N TYR A 36 2.65 0.27 6.17
CA TYR A 36 1.23 -0.03 6.23
C TYR A 36 0.82 -1.02 5.13
N ASP A 37 1.22 -0.76 3.88
CA ASP A 37 0.91 -1.63 2.75
C ASP A 37 1.51 -3.02 2.91
N ALA A 38 2.77 -3.12 3.36
CA ALA A 38 3.40 -4.41 3.62
C ALA A 38 2.67 -5.22 4.70
N ALA A 39 2.26 -4.57 5.80
CA ALA A 39 1.51 -5.23 6.86
C ALA A 39 0.12 -5.69 6.38
N ALA A 40 -0.57 -4.85 5.60
CA ALA A 40 -1.85 -5.18 5.00
C ALA A 40 -1.74 -6.37 4.05
N LEU A 41 -0.77 -6.36 3.13
CA LEU A 41 -0.55 -7.46 2.19
C LEU A 41 -0.27 -8.79 2.89
N ILE A 42 0.57 -8.81 3.92
CA ILE A 42 0.86 -10.03 4.69
C ILE A 42 -0.41 -10.55 5.35
N MET A 43 -1.18 -9.68 6.01
CA MET A 43 -2.41 -10.07 6.69
C MET A 43 -3.48 -10.60 5.71
N LEU A 44 -3.66 -9.92 4.57
CA LEU A 44 -4.63 -10.32 3.55
C LEU A 44 -4.22 -11.63 2.88
N ALA A 45 -2.93 -11.83 2.61
CA ALA A 45 -2.41 -13.08 2.10
C ALA A 45 -2.64 -14.25 3.08
N MET A 46 -2.45 -14.03 4.38
CA MET A 46 -2.77 -15.03 5.41
C MET A 46 -4.26 -15.38 5.42
N GLN A 47 -5.14 -14.38 5.30
CA GLN A 47 -6.59 -14.60 5.23
C GLN A 47 -6.97 -15.40 3.97
N ALA A 48 -6.43 -15.04 2.80
CA ALA A 48 -6.66 -15.75 1.54
C ALA A 48 -6.14 -17.19 1.56
N ALA A 49 -5.06 -17.46 2.31
CA ALA A 49 -4.51 -18.79 2.50
C ALA A 49 -5.25 -19.62 3.58
N GLY A 50 -6.01 -18.96 4.46
CA GLY A 50 -6.53 -19.57 5.68
C GLY A 50 -5.43 -20.07 6.62
N SER A 51 -4.22 -19.51 6.54
CA SER A 51 -3.02 -19.99 7.24
C SER A 51 -2.04 -18.85 7.54
N SER A 52 -1.36 -18.95 8.68
CA SER A 52 -0.25 -18.07 9.06
C SER A 52 1.13 -18.65 8.73
N ASN A 53 1.22 -19.85 8.14
CA ASN A 53 2.50 -20.41 7.74
C ASN A 53 2.98 -19.74 6.45
N SER A 54 4.23 -19.28 6.45
CA SER A 54 4.81 -18.56 5.31
C SER A 54 4.82 -19.36 4.01
N ALA A 55 4.94 -20.68 4.08
CA ALA A 55 4.87 -21.56 2.92
C ALA A 55 3.50 -21.52 2.22
N ASP A 56 2.44 -21.26 2.99
CA ASP A 56 1.05 -21.32 2.52
C ASP A 56 0.62 -19.97 1.90
N PHE A 57 0.98 -18.84 2.54
CA PHE A 57 0.51 -17.52 2.09
C PHE A 57 1.42 -16.81 1.10
N LYS A 58 2.68 -17.24 0.91
CA LYS A 58 3.63 -16.53 0.01
C LYS A 58 3.09 -16.34 -1.41
N GLY A 59 2.33 -17.32 -1.93
CA GLY A 59 1.72 -17.24 -3.26
C GLY A 59 0.51 -16.31 -3.30
N LYS A 60 -0.17 -16.13 -2.16
CA LYS A 60 -1.34 -15.28 -2.03
C LYS A 60 -1.03 -13.80 -2.06
N VAL A 61 0.19 -13.38 -1.76
CA VAL A 61 0.59 -11.97 -1.81
C VAL A 61 0.36 -11.37 -3.20
N MET A 62 0.68 -12.11 -4.27
CA MET A 62 0.43 -11.65 -5.64
C MET A 62 -1.05 -11.70 -6.01
N GLU A 63 -1.80 -12.66 -5.47
CA GLU A 63 -3.23 -12.82 -5.75
C GLU A 63 -4.06 -11.69 -5.12
N VAL A 64 -3.71 -11.24 -3.91
CA VAL A 64 -4.46 -10.18 -3.21
C VAL A 64 -4.07 -8.76 -3.63
N ALA A 65 -2.93 -8.60 -4.31
CA ALA A 65 -2.35 -7.31 -4.65
C ALA A 65 -2.67 -6.83 -6.07
N ASN A 66 -3.36 -7.65 -6.87
CA ASN A 66 -3.60 -7.35 -8.28
C ASN A 66 -4.99 -7.79 -8.69
N ALA A 67 -5.51 -7.20 -9.77
CA ALA A 67 -6.75 -7.64 -10.40
C ALA A 67 -6.72 -9.13 -10.80
N PRO A 68 -7.89 -9.82 -10.83
CA PRO A 68 -9.24 -9.30 -10.61
C PRO A 68 -9.63 -9.19 -9.13
N GLY A 69 -10.61 -8.35 -8.79
CA GLY A 69 -11.14 -8.26 -7.43
C GLY A 69 -11.74 -6.89 -7.11
N GLU A 70 -12.35 -6.76 -5.93
CA GLU A 70 -12.78 -5.45 -5.46
C GLU A 70 -11.58 -4.64 -4.95
N GLN A 71 -11.47 -3.38 -5.36
CA GLN A 71 -10.36 -2.52 -4.95
C GLN A 71 -10.43 -2.18 -3.47
N ILE A 72 -9.30 -2.36 -2.78
CA ILE A 72 -9.16 -2.13 -1.34
C ILE A 72 -8.15 -1.02 -1.09
N PHE A 73 -8.60 0.01 -0.37
CA PHE A 73 -7.80 1.16 0.04
C PHE A 73 -7.59 1.18 1.57
N PRO A 74 -6.71 2.05 2.08
CA PRO A 74 -6.53 2.24 3.52
C PRO A 74 -7.87 2.52 4.22
N GLY A 75 -8.07 1.87 5.37
CA GLY A 75 -9.33 1.89 6.12
C GLY A 75 -10.35 0.82 5.72
N GLU A 76 -10.12 0.06 4.64
CA GLU A 76 -11.07 -0.95 4.12
C GLU A 76 -10.63 -2.40 4.43
N LEU A 77 -9.63 -2.60 5.29
CA LEU A 77 -9.09 -3.94 5.59
C LEU A 77 -10.13 -4.92 6.14
N ALA A 78 -11.07 -4.46 6.98
CA ALA A 78 -12.14 -5.31 7.50
C ALA A 78 -13.07 -5.84 6.38
N LYS A 79 -13.32 -5.01 5.36
CA LYS A 79 -14.09 -5.38 4.18
C LYS A 79 -13.32 -6.41 3.35
N ALA A 80 -12.03 -6.18 3.12
CA ALA A 80 -11.16 -7.09 2.39
C ALA A 80 -11.08 -8.48 3.05
N LEU A 81 -10.90 -8.51 4.38
CA LEU A 81 -10.88 -9.76 5.15
C LEU A 81 -12.19 -10.54 4.99
N LYS A 82 -13.33 -9.84 4.99
CA LYS A 82 -14.65 -10.47 4.78
C LYS A 82 -14.78 -11.06 3.39
N ILE A 83 -14.41 -10.31 2.34
CA ILE A 83 -14.47 -10.78 0.95
C ILE A 83 -13.65 -12.07 0.79
N LEU A 84 -12.41 -12.07 1.32
CA LEU A 84 -11.54 -13.24 1.28
C LEU A 84 -12.11 -14.43 2.08
N ALA A 85 -12.71 -14.17 3.25
CA ALA A 85 -13.36 -15.21 4.04
C ALA A 85 -14.59 -15.83 3.35
N ASP A 86 -15.31 -15.03 2.56
CA ASP A 86 -16.45 -15.47 1.75
C ASP A 86 -16.00 -16.14 0.43
N GLY A 87 -14.69 -16.20 0.17
CA GLY A 87 -14.09 -16.84 -1.02
C GLY A 87 -14.05 -15.96 -2.28
N GLY A 88 -14.22 -14.65 -2.13
CA GLY A 88 -14.08 -13.68 -3.23
C GLY A 88 -12.67 -13.13 -3.38
N ASP A 89 -12.43 -12.45 -4.50
CA ASP A 89 -11.13 -11.86 -4.86
C ASP A 89 -11.07 -10.35 -4.52
N ILE A 90 -9.86 -9.86 -4.24
CA ILE A 90 -9.58 -8.44 -3.95
C ILE A 90 -8.41 -7.92 -4.78
N ASP A 91 -8.40 -6.62 -5.01
CA ASP A 91 -7.31 -5.86 -5.62
C ASP A 91 -6.79 -4.84 -4.59
N TYR A 92 -5.78 -5.20 -3.81
CA TYR A 92 -5.23 -4.31 -2.78
C TYR A 92 -4.39 -3.20 -3.40
N VAL A 93 -4.97 -2.01 -3.51
CA VAL A 93 -4.31 -0.81 -4.05
C VAL A 93 -3.50 -0.08 -2.95
N GLY A 94 -3.95 -0.13 -1.70
CA GLY A 94 -3.19 0.43 -0.57
C GLY A 94 -2.93 1.94 -0.62
N ALA A 95 -2.02 2.41 0.22
CA ALA A 95 -1.64 3.82 0.32
C ALA A 95 -0.68 4.26 -0.80
N THR A 96 0.14 3.33 -1.28
CA THR A 96 1.20 3.57 -2.27
C THR A 96 0.83 3.15 -3.69
N ALA A 97 -0.45 2.86 -3.97
CA ALA A 97 -0.90 2.29 -5.26
C ALA A 97 -0.10 1.03 -5.61
N VAL A 98 -0.17 0.05 -4.71
CA VAL A 98 0.41 -1.28 -4.88
C VAL A 98 -0.17 -1.91 -6.15
N GLU A 99 0.73 -2.34 -7.01
CA GLU A 99 0.52 -3.24 -8.15
C GLU A 99 1.82 -4.05 -8.24
N LEU A 100 1.76 -5.36 -8.11
CA LEU A 100 2.96 -6.21 -8.06
C LEU A 100 3.23 -6.86 -9.42
N ILE A 101 4.39 -6.57 -9.99
CA ILE A 101 4.86 -7.11 -11.28
C ILE A 101 6.01 -8.11 -11.09
N GLY A 102 6.19 -8.99 -12.08
CA GLY A 102 7.32 -9.92 -12.14
C GLY A 102 7.40 -10.83 -10.90
N PRO A 103 8.55 -10.92 -10.20
CA PRO A 103 8.71 -11.75 -9.01
C PRO A 103 8.07 -11.16 -7.73
N GLY A 104 7.34 -10.04 -7.82
CA GLY A 104 6.68 -9.38 -6.69
C GLY A 104 7.20 -7.96 -6.40
N GLU A 105 7.72 -7.26 -7.40
CA GLU A 105 8.14 -5.87 -7.29
C GLU A 105 6.93 -4.94 -7.41
N SER A 106 6.86 -3.89 -6.60
CA SER A 106 5.85 -2.84 -6.81
C SER A 106 6.16 -2.08 -8.10
N ALA A 107 5.19 -1.94 -9.01
CA ALA A 107 5.27 -1.15 -10.23
C ALA A 107 5.30 0.38 -9.97
N GLY A 108 5.70 0.78 -8.76
CA GLY A 108 5.38 2.05 -8.12
C GLY A 108 5.75 3.32 -8.90
N ASN A 109 5.04 4.38 -8.56
CA ASN A 109 5.31 5.75 -8.98
C ASN A 109 6.20 6.44 -7.92
N TYR A 110 7.19 7.21 -8.36
CA TYR A 110 8.16 7.95 -7.54
C TYR A 110 7.75 9.42 -7.41
N ARG A 111 7.74 9.97 -6.18
CA ARG A 111 7.65 11.42 -5.96
C ARG A 111 9.03 12.07 -6.05
N GLU A 112 9.14 13.10 -6.88
CA GLU A 112 10.23 14.07 -6.83
C GLU A 112 9.91 15.09 -5.72
N ILE A 113 10.78 15.17 -4.71
CA ILE A 113 10.63 16.10 -3.58
C ILE A 113 11.76 17.14 -3.53
N VAL A 114 11.41 18.33 -3.04
CA VAL A 114 12.36 19.39 -2.69
C VAL A 114 12.21 19.73 -1.22
N VAL A 115 13.34 19.80 -0.51
CA VAL A 115 13.38 20.32 0.85
C VAL A 115 13.57 21.83 0.81
N LYS A 116 12.60 22.57 1.31
CA LYS A 116 12.65 24.03 1.43
C LYS A 116 12.32 24.42 2.87
N ASP A 117 13.20 25.18 3.51
CA ASP A 117 13.04 25.64 4.89
C ASP A 117 12.81 24.51 5.92
N GLY A 118 13.43 23.35 5.69
CA GLY A 118 13.28 22.16 6.54
C GLY A 118 12.00 21.36 6.32
N LYS A 119 11.15 21.74 5.35
CA LYS A 119 9.92 21.02 4.99
C LYS A 119 10.06 20.32 3.65
N ILE A 120 9.57 19.08 3.58
CA ILE A 120 9.48 18.31 2.34
C ILE A 120 8.29 18.83 1.53
N THR A 121 8.55 19.24 0.29
CA THR A 121 7.52 19.69 -0.67
C THR A 121 7.56 18.80 -1.91
N THR A 122 6.41 18.27 -2.33
CA THR A 122 6.31 17.46 -3.55
C THR A 122 6.34 18.35 -4.79
N VAL A 123 7.20 18.01 -5.76
CA VAL A 123 7.35 18.75 -7.03
C VAL A 123 6.64 18.05 -8.18
N LYS A 124 6.76 16.72 -8.31
CA LYS A 124 5.96 15.92 -9.26
C LYS A 124 6.00 14.42 -8.95
N TYR A 125 5.20 13.63 -9.67
CA TYR A 125 5.22 12.17 -9.68
C TYR A 125 5.83 11.65 -11.00
N ARG A 126 6.53 10.51 -10.98
CA ARG A 126 7.14 9.83 -12.15
C ARG A 126 7.02 8.32 -12.08
#